data_AF-A0A6B3IH59-F1
#
_entry.id   AF-A0A6B3IH59-F1
#
_cell.length_a   1.000
_cell.length_b   1.000
_cell.length_c   1.000
_cell.angle_alpha   90.00
_cell.angle_beta   90.00
_cell.angle_gamma   90.00
#
_symmetry.space_group_name_H-M   'P 1'
#
loop_
_entity.id
_entity.type
_entity.pdbx_description
1 polymer ?
#
loop_
_entity_poly.entity_id
_entity_poly.type
_entity_poly.pdbx_seq_one_letter_code
_entity_poly.pdbx_strand_id
1 'polypeptide(L)'
;FAPYAKIVHADIDPAEIGKNRTADVPIVGDAREVLADLVQAVQAEHTDGNTGDYTSWWKDLNRWRDTYPLGYDLPEDGSLSPQQVIQRIGKLAPEGTIFAAGVGQHQMWASHFIDYEQP
;
A
#
# COMPACT_ATOMS: atom_id res chain seq x y z
N PHE A 1 9.22 14.51 1.91
CA PHE A 1 8.19 13.58 1.40
C PHE A 1 7.02 14.39 0.85
N ALA A 2 6.50 14.02 -0.32
CA ALA A 2 5.35 14.66 -1.01
C ALA A 2 5.34 16.22 -1.00
N PRO A 3 6.38 16.90 -1.52
CA PRO A 3 6.54 18.35 -1.37
C PRO A 3 5.48 19.21 -2.08
N TYR A 4 4.77 18.64 -3.06
CA TYR A 4 3.77 19.34 -3.88
C TYR A 4 2.33 18.89 -3.61
N ALA A 5 2.11 18.07 -2.58
CA ALA A 5 0.79 17.54 -2.25
C ALA A 5 0.16 18.30 -1.07
N LYS A 6 -1.18 18.40 -1.09
CA LYS A 6 -1.97 18.67 0.11
C LYS A 6 -2.05 17.42 0.96
N ILE A 7 -1.86 17.57 2.27
CA ILE A 7 -1.73 16.46 3.21
C ILE A 7 -2.98 16.36 4.08
N VAL A 8 -3.77 15.32 3.86
CA VAL A 8 -4.81 14.87 4.78
C VAL A 8 -4.21 13.79 5.67
N HIS A 9 -4.30 13.94 6.99
CA HIS A 9 -3.77 12.96 7.95
C HIS A 9 -4.86 12.59 8.94
N ALA A 10 -5.31 11.34 8.88
CA ALA A 10 -6.24 10.75 9.81
C ALA A 10 -5.51 9.73 10.70
N ASP A 11 -5.46 9.99 12.01
CA ASP A 11 -4.84 9.11 13.00
C ASP A 11 -5.67 9.10 14.28
N ILE A 12 -5.72 7.97 14.98
CA ILE A 12 -6.44 7.86 16.26
C ILE A 12 -5.63 8.51 17.40
N ASP A 13 -4.30 8.55 17.26
CA ASP A 13 -3.40 9.19 18.22
C ASP A 13 -3.12 10.65 17.81
N PRO A 14 -3.60 11.65 18.57
CA PRO A 14 -3.30 13.06 18.30
C PRO A 14 -1.81 13.38 18.25
N ALA A 15 -0.96 12.60 18.93
CA ALA A 15 0.48 12.85 18.98
C ALA A 15 1.19 12.53 17.65
N GLU A 16 0.59 11.71 16.79
CA GLU A 16 1.15 11.39 15.47
C GLU A 16 0.85 12.50 14.43
N ILE A 17 -0.24 13.25 14.64
CA ILE A 17 -0.63 14.35 13.77
C ILE A 17 0.41 15.47 13.82
N GLY A 18 1.06 15.74 12.68
CA GLY A 18 2.05 16.80 12.58
C GLY A 18 3.45 16.43 13.08
N LYS A 19 3.66 15.22 13.64
CA LYS A 19 4.93 14.80 14.25
C LYS A 19 6.11 14.85 13.27
N ASN A 20 5.95 14.21 12.11
CA ASN A 20 6.97 14.13 11.07
C ASN A 20 6.70 15.07 9.88
N ARG A 21 5.42 15.40 9.64
CA ARG A 21 4.98 16.25 8.54
C ARG A 21 3.70 16.99 8.92
N THR A 22 3.67 18.30 8.69
CA THR A 22 2.46 19.12 8.88
C THR A 22 1.32 18.63 7.99
N ALA A 23 0.17 18.37 8.59
CA ALA A 23 -1.07 18.08 7.89
C ALA A 23 -1.79 19.38 7.54
N ASP A 24 -2.28 19.50 6.30
CA ASP A 24 -3.18 20.60 5.91
C ASP A 24 -4.59 20.35 6.47
N VAL A 25 -5.01 19.09 6.54
CA VAL A 25 -6.30 18.66 7.10
C VAL A 25 -6.03 17.53 8.12
N PRO A 26 -5.94 17.86 9.43
CA PRO A 26 -5.80 16.88 10.48
C PRO A 26 -7.17 16.31 10.89
N ILE A 27 -7.25 14.99 11.03
CA ILE A 27 -8.44 14.27 11.52
C ILE A 27 -7.99 13.35 12.65
N VAL A 28 -8.55 13.54 13.85
CA VAL A 28 -8.32 12.64 14.98
C VAL A 28 -9.52 11.71 15.10
N GLY A 29 -9.32 10.41 14.90
CA GLY A 29 -10.42 9.44 14.98
C GLY A 29 -10.04 8.02 14.58
N ASP A 30 -10.94 7.08 14.84
CA ASP A 30 -10.80 5.69 14.38
C ASP A 30 -10.89 5.65 12.84
N ALA A 31 -9.90 5.04 12.19
CA ALA A 31 -9.84 4.95 10.73
C ALA A 31 -11.11 4.32 10.12
N ARG A 32 -11.78 3.39 10.82
CA ARG A 32 -13.04 2.78 10.38
C ARG A 32 -14.17 3.81 10.30
N GLU A 33 -14.30 4.65 11.31
CA GLU A 33 -15.32 5.69 11.38
C GLU A 33 -15.03 6.79 10.36
N VAL A 34 -13.77 7.25 10.31
CA VAL A 34 -13.32 8.26 9.35
C VAL A 34 -13.54 7.81 7.90
N LEU A 35 -13.24 6.55 7.57
CA LEU A 35 -13.50 6.01 6.24
C LEU A 35 -15.00 5.90 5.93
N ALA A 36 -15.83 5.54 6.91
CA ALA A 36 -17.27 5.47 6.71
C ALA A 36 -17.86 6.85 6.36
N ASP A 37 -17.44 7.89 7.08
CA ASP A 37 -17.87 9.27 6.83
C ASP A 37 -17.33 9.79 5.48
N LEU A 38 -16.06 9.47 5.16
CA LEU A 38 -15.44 9.86 3.90
C LEU A 38 -16.15 9.23 2.69
N VAL A 39 -16.57 7.96 2.80
CA VAL A 39 -17.34 7.29 1.74
C VAL A 39 -18.67 8.01 1.51
N GLN A 40 -19.39 8.38 2.57
CA GLN A 40 -20.66 9.12 2.44
C GLN A 40 -20.44 10.49 1.78
N ALA A 41 -19.40 11.22 2.21
CA ALA A 41 -19.06 12.52 1.64
C ALA A 41 -18.72 12.42 0.14
N VAL A 42 -17.90 11.45 -0.26
CA VAL A 42 -17.53 11.24 -1.68
C VAL A 42 -18.75 10.84 -2.51
N GLN A 43 -19.65 10.01 -1.97
CA GLN A 43 -20.89 9.63 -2.66
C GLN A 43 -21.83 10.82 -2.87
N ALA A 44 -21.93 11.73 -1.89
CA ALA A 44 -22.70 12.94 -2.02
C ALA A 44 -22.14 13.84 -3.13
N GLU A 45 -20.82 14.09 -3.13
CA GLU A 45 -20.15 14.85 -4.20
C GLU A 45 -20.40 14.24 -5.58
N HIS A 46 -20.29 12.91 -5.71
CA HIS A 46 -20.58 12.23 -6.96
C HIS A 46 -22.05 12.38 -7.40
N THR A 47 -22.99 12.33 -6.45
CA THR A 47 -24.42 12.53 -6.72
C THR A 47 -24.71 13.94 -7.22
N ASP A 48 -23.98 14.92 -6.70
CA ASP A 48 -24.04 16.32 -7.11
C ASP A 48 -23.28 16.60 -8.43
N GLY A 49 -22.66 15.57 -9.02
CA GLY A 49 -21.93 15.66 -10.28
C GLY A 49 -20.47 16.09 -10.13
N ASN A 50 -19.96 16.23 -8.91
CA ASN A 50 -18.58 16.57 -8.61
C ASN A 50 -17.73 15.28 -8.59
N THR A 51 -17.28 14.84 -9.76
CA THR A 51 -16.37 13.69 -9.90
C THR A 51 -15.01 14.13 -10.43
N GLY A 52 -13.92 13.60 -9.86
CA GLY A 52 -12.58 13.82 -10.38
C GLY A 52 -12.28 12.96 -11.62
N ASP A 53 -11.61 13.53 -12.62
CA ASP A 53 -10.97 12.76 -13.70
C ASP A 53 -9.53 12.42 -13.32
N TYR A 54 -9.27 11.14 -13.08
CA TYR A 54 -7.96 10.61 -12.73
C TYR A 54 -7.31 9.79 -13.85
N THR A 55 -7.84 9.86 -15.08
CA THR A 55 -7.42 9.01 -16.21
C THR A 55 -5.94 9.19 -16.54
N SER A 56 -5.46 10.43 -16.59
CA SER A 56 -4.05 10.75 -16.86
C SER A 56 -3.13 10.23 -15.75
N TRP A 57 -3.56 10.36 -14.50
CA TRP A 57 -2.82 9.87 -13.34
C TRP A 57 -2.68 8.34 -13.36
N TRP A 58 -3.76 7.62 -13.63
CA TRP A 58 -3.73 6.16 -13.78
C TRP A 58 -2.85 5.71 -14.94
N LYS A 59 -2.80 6.47 -16.04
CA LYS A 59 -1.89 6.19 -17.16
C LYS A 59 -0.43 6.24 -16.72
N ASP A 60 -0.04 7.24 -15.94
CA ASP A 60 1.33 7.33 -15.42
C ASP A 60 1.65 6.23 -14.41
N LEU A 61 0.73 5.93 -13.48
CA LEU A 61 0.90 4.85 -12.51
C LEU A 61 1.08 3.49 -13.20
N ASN A 62 0.27 3.19 -14.21
CA ASN A 62 0.36 1.94 -14.96
C ASN A 62 1.68 1.86 -15.73
N ARG A 63 2.10 2.95 -16.38
CA ARG A 63 3.41 3.02 -17.04
C ARG A 63 4.54 2.71 -16.07
N TRP A 64 4.53 3.25 -14.85
CA TRP A 64 5.57 2.96 -13.86
C TRP A 64 5.54 1.51 -13.41
N ARG A 65 4.36 0.91 -13.23
CA ARG A 65 4.22 -0.50 -12.88
C ARG A 65 4.81 -1.42 -13.96
N ASP A 66 4.59 -1.07 -15.22
CA ASP A 66 5.11 -1.83 -16.37
C ASP A 66 6.62 -1.61 -16.56
N THR A 67 7.11 -0.40 -16.28
CA THR A 67 8.53 -0.03 -16.48
C THR A 67 9.41 -0.57 -15.35
N TYR A 68 8.88 -0.59 -14.12
CA TYR A 68 9.60 -1.00 -12.91
C TYR A 68 8.83 -2.08 -12.17
N PRO A 69 8.61 -3.25 -12.79
CA PRO A 69 7.92 -4.34 -12.13
C PRO A 69 8.76 -4.86 -10.97
N LEU A 70 8.07 -5.33 -9.93
CA LEU A 70 8.72 -6.06 -8.87
C LEU A 70 9.30 -7.37 -9.44
N GLY A 71 10.60 -7.60 -9.23
CA GLY A 71 11.29 -8.77 -9.77
C GLY A 71 12.61 -9.06 -9.05
N TYR A 72 13.23 -10.17 -9.44
CA TYR A 72 14.54 -10.61 -8.96
C TYR A 72 15.21 -11.46 -10.03
N ASP A 73 16.53 -11.47 -10.03
CA ASP A 73 17.33 -12.34 -10.90
C ASP A 73 17.50 -13.73 -10.27
N LEU A 74 17.64 -14.74 -11.14
CA LEU A 74 17.99 -16.09 -10.71
C LEU A 74 19.51 -16.26 -10.67
N PRO A 75 20.08 -16.87 -9.62
CA PRO A 75 21.52 -17.13 -9.57
C PRO A 75 22.00 -18.01 -10.74
N GLU A 76 23.08 -17.60 -11.40
CA GLU A 76 23.68 -18.34 -12.53
C GLU A 76 24.44 -19.60 -12.08
N ASP A 77 24.81 -19.67 -10.81
CA ASP A 77 25.58 -20.76 -10.20
C ASP A 77 24.73 -21.99 -9.81
N GLY A 78 23.42 -21.94 -10.09
CA GLY A 78 22.47 -22.99 -9.74
C GLY A 78 22.01 -22.97 -8.29
N SER A 79 22.39 -21.96 -7.50
CA SER A 79 21.85 -21.76 -6.16
C SER A 79 20.40 -21.25 -6.19
N LEU A 80 19.71 -21.36 -5.05
CA LEU A 80 18.31 -20.91 -4.93
C LEU A 80 18.25 -19.42 -4.64
N SER A 81 17.40 -18.70 -5.40
CA SER A 81 17.01 -17.34 -5.04
C SER A 81 16.12 -17.36 -3.79
N PRO A 82 16.46 -16.59 -2.74
CA PRO A 82 15.60 -16.50 -1.56
C PRO A 82 14.23 -15.88 -1.88
N GLN A 83 14.17 -14.92 -2.83
CA GLN A 83 12.92 -14.36 -3.32
C GLN A 83 12.06 -15.44 -3.99
N GLN A 84 12.66 -16.29 -4.82
CA GLN A 84 11.96 -17.41 -5.46
C GLN A 84 11.42 -18.41 -4.45
N VAL A 85 12.20 -18.76 -3.43
CA VAL A 85 11.78 -19.68 -2.38
C VAL A 85 10.59 -19.10 -1.62
N ILE A 86 10.66 -17.84 -1.20
CA ILE A 86 9.59 -17.15 -0.48
C ILE A 86 8.32 -17.05 -1.33
N GLN A 87 8.45 -16.62 -2.59
CA GLN A 87 7.33 -16.54 -3.53
C GLN A 87 6.67 -17.91 -3.73
N ARG A 88 7.48 -18.97 -3.82
CA ARG A 88 6.96 -20.33 -4.02
C ARG A 88 6.22 -20.84 -2.80
N ILE A 89 6.71 -20.52 -1.60
CA ILE A 89 6.00 -20.82 -0.35
C ILE A 89 4.64 -20.12 -0.35
N GLY A 90 4.57 -18.83 -0.67
CA GLY A 90 3.32 -18.07 -0.76
C GLY A 90 2.31 -18.70 -1.72
N LYS A 91 2.75 -19.06 -2.94
CA LYS A 91 1.89 -19.70 -3.96
C LYS A 91 1.39 -21.11 -3.61
N LEU A 92 2.04 -21.78 -2.68
CA LEU A 92 1.68 -23.14 -2.24
C LEU A 92 0.90 -23.15 -0.93
N ALA A 93 0.90 -22.03 -0.21
CA ALA A 93 0.21 -21.89 1.05
C ALA A 93 -1.31 -21.90 0.84
N PRO A 94 -2.07 -22.62 1.67
CA PRO A 94 -3.52 -22.51 1.70
C PRO A 94 -3.98 -21.07 1.97
N GLU A 95 -5.17 -20.72 1.48
CA GLU A 95 -5.86 -19.49 1.85
C GLU A 95 -5.95 -19.35 3.38
N GLY A 96 -5.73 -18.13 3.89
CA GLY A 96 -5.73 -17.85 5.34
C GLY A 96 -4.46 -18.29 6.07
N THR A 97 -3.39 -18.67 5.36
CA THR A 97 -2.09 -18.96 5.99
C THR A 97 -1.50 -17.70 6.63
N ILE A 98 -1.05 -17.83 7.88
CA ILE A 98 -0.35 -16.78 8.62
C ILE A 98 1.16 -16.90 8.37
N PHE A 99 1.76 -15.84 7.85
CA PHE A 99 3.22 -15.74 7.67
C PHE A 99 3.85 -14.87 8.75
N ALA A 100 4.94 -15.34 9.33
CA ALA A 100 5.74 -14.59 10.30
C ALA A 100 7.20 -14.54 9.85
N ALA A 101 7.84 -13.38 9.99
CA ALA A 101 9.24 -13.17 9.66
C ALA A 101 9.97 -12.43 10.78
N GLY A 102 11.25 -12.74 11.00
CA GLY A 102 12.14 -11.87 11.77
C GLY A 102 12.47 -10.58 11.01
N VAL A 103 13.41 -9.77 11.50
CA VAL A 103 13.83 -8.53 10.83
C VAL A 103 15.03 -8.78 9.92
N GLY A 104 14.96 -8.35 8.66
CA GLY A 104 16.05 -8.48 7.69
C GLY A 104 15.57 -8.46 6.24
N GLN A 105 16.46 -8.81 5.30
CA GLN A 105 16.12 -8.86 3.87
C GLN A 105 14.97 -9.85 3.58
N HIS A 106 14.92 -10.98 4.31
CA HIS A 106 13.85 -11.95 4.17
C HIS A 106 12.47 -11.39 4.55
N GLN A 107 12.40 -10.42 5.47
CA GLN A 107 11.16 -9.72 5.79
C GLN A 107 10.69 -8.90 4.59
N MET A 108 11.60 -8.14 3.98
CA MET A 108 11.29 -7.33 2.81
C MET A 108 10.85 -8.21 1.63
N TRP A 109 11.52 -9.34 1.40
CA TRP A 109 11.12 -10.28 0.37
C TRP A 109 9.78 -10.96 0.67
N ALA A 110 9.47 -11.28 1.93
CA ALA A 110 8.15 -11.76 2.30
C ALA A 110 7.06 -10.73 1.96
N SER A 111 7.22 -9.48 2.38
CA SER A 111 6.28 -8.40 2.07
C SER A 111 6.15 -8.08 0.57
N HIS A 112 7.19 -8.32 -0.21
CA HIS A 112 7.18 -8.08 -1.65
C HIS A 112 6.60 -9.26 -2.45
N PHE A 113 6.92 -10.50 -2.10
CA PHE A 113 6.69 -11.65 -2.97
C PHE A 113 5.67 -12.67 -2.46
N ILE A 114 5.09 -12.46 -1.27
CA ILE A 114 3.90 -13.19 -0.81
C ILE A 114 2.68 -12.34 -1.16
N ASP A 115 1.67 -12.96 -1.76
CA ASP A 115 0.38 -12.33 -2.00
C ASP A 115 -0.48 -12.48 -0.72
N TYR A 116 -1.01 -11.36 -0.21
CA TYR A 116 -1.84 -11.32 0.99
C TYR A 116 -3.28 -10.95 0.60
N GLU A 117 -4.22 -11.82 0.92
CA GLU A 117 -5.63 -11.68 0.51
C GLU A 117 -6.52 -11.05 1.59
N GLN A 118 -6.04 -11.01 2.84
CA GLN A 118 -6.76 -10.46 3.98
C GLN A 118 -5.94 -9.33 4.64
N PRO A 119 -6.58 -8.22 5.03
CA PRO A 119 -5.94 -7.13 5.76
C PRO A 119 -5.57 -7.51 7.20
#